data_AF-A0A1H7HY78-F1
#
_entry.id   AF-A0A1H7HY78-F1
#
_cell.length_a   1.000
_cell.length_b   1.000
_cell.length_c   1.000
_cell.angle_alpha   90.00
_cell.angle_beta   90.00
_cell.angle_gamma   90.00
#
_symmetry.space_group_name_H-M   'P 1'
#
loop_
_entity.id
_entity.type
_entity.pdbx_description
1 polymer ?
#
loop_
_entity_poly.entity_id
_entity_poly.type
_entity_poly.pdbx_seq_one_letter_code
_entity_poly.pdbx_strand_id
1 'polypeptide(L)'
;MVMSSVRSKYRLAIRFIVAALGAGHQSVEIAAWGLDLARQVAQFRRQHLAALLPGTYIVWVDGATAGDAGPFELKVTVNTPSYNGSCGSARPLTFDAAGDAFVRGDTTYVGDSSATAGTSGCADQIQNGGDVVYTVTVPPGPPQQVSFVVEPALDSWLFPVLSLRSACALSTPSDELICGSQVHYALRQKVGIASARLEPGTYYLWVDSDNWDGAFHLYGHMGAPNDTCATAHPVSLASDAQPAVATTNVGMMNDYGPGSATPYGGTCGNAGQASVDSVYAFTAPATGKYYTNSNATKLLGETCDPALCTANSVFEAVEGHTYYFVLYHPEYGASETRELRVMPYPW
;
A
#
# COMPACT_ATOMS: atom_id res chain seq x y z
N MET A 1 12.67 4.60 70.85
CA MET A 1 11.38 4.36 70.18
C MET A 1 11.64 4.44 68.68
N VAL A 2 11.87 3.31 68.04
CA VAL A 2 12.14 3.20 66.60
C VAL A 2 10.77 3.16 65.91
N MET A 3 10.41 4.21 65.17
CA MET A 3 9.29 4.15 64.24
C MET A 3 9.79 3.46 62.96
N SER A 4 9.52 2.16 62.83
CA SER A 4 9.63 1.47 61.55
C SER A 4 8.53 1.97 60.62
N SER A 5 8.91 2.73 59.59
CA SER A 5 8.05 3.00 58.45
C SER A 5 7.78 1.69 57.70
N VAL A 6 6.55 1.21 57.80
CA VAL A 6 6.05 0.11 56.96
C VAL A 6 5.91 0.67 55.54
N ARG A 7 6.81 0.29 54.63
CA ARG A 7 6.66 0.55 53.20
C ARG A 7 5.50 -0.30 52.66
N SER A 8 4.31 0.29 52.53
CA SER A 8 3.23 -0.34 51.76
C SER A 8 3.55 -0.18 50.27
N LYS A 9 4.03 -1.25 49.64
CA LYS A 9 3.94 -1.42 48.19
C LYS A 9 2.46 -1.63 47.88
N TYR A 10 1.73 -0.58 47.52
CA TYR A 10 0.40 -0.75 46.97
C TYR A 10 0.56 -1.31 45.56
N ARG A 11 0.28 -2.60 45.42
CA ARG A 11 0.18 -3.29 44.13
C ARG A 11 -1.30 -3.39 43.81
N LEU A 12 -1.76 -2.65 42.80
CA LEU A 12 -3.08 -2.87 42.24
C LEU A 12 -2.93 -3.82 41.06
N ALA A 13 -3.32 -5.08 41.26
CA ALA A 13 -3.47 -6.01 40.16
C ALA A 13 -4.88 -5.85 39.59
N ILE A 14 -4.99 -5.26 38.40
CA ILE A 14 -6.27 -5.22 37.69
C ILE A 14 -6.27 -6.39 36.71
N ARG A 15 -7.28 -7.26 36.84
CA ARG A 15 -7.46 -8.43 35.99
C ARG A 15 -8.46 -8.07 34.91
N PHE A 16 -8.04 -8.11 33.65
CA PHE A 16 -8.94 -8.02 32.50
C PHE A 16 -8.98 -9.36 31.78
N ILE A 17 -10.19 -9.78 31.41
CA ILE A 17 -10.39 -10.97 30.59
C ILE A 17 -10.53 -10.48 29.17
N VAL A 18 -9.55 -10.78 28.33
CA VAL A 18 -9.65 -10.62 26.88
C VAL A 18 -10.36 -11.87 26.36
N ALA A 19 -11.69 -11.83 26.29
CA ALA A 19 -12.48 -12.91 25.74
C ALA A 19 -12.48 -12.80 24.21
N ALA A 20 -11.67 -13.62 23.53
CA ALA A 20 -11.79 -13.76 22.08
C ALA A 20 -13.03 -14.62 21.78
N LEU A 21 -14.05 -14.03 21.15
CA LEU A 21 -15.12 -14.77 20.49
C LEU A 21 -14.58 -15.33 19.15
N GLY A 22 -13.62 -16.25 19.19
CA GLY A 22 -13.05 -16.91 18.00
C GLY A 22 -11.54 -17.14 18.03
N ALA A 23 -11.06 -18.02 17.16
CA ALA A 23 -9.64 -18.31 16.98
C ALA A 23 -8.96 -17.17 16.20
N GLY A 24 -8.40 -16.19 16.92
CA GLY A 24 -7.63 -15.09 16.33
C GLY A 24 -6.67 -14.47 17.34
N HIS A 25 -5.52 -13.98 16.85
CA HIS A 25 -4.60 -13.17 17.66
C HIS A 25 -5.21 -11.78 17.89
N GLN A 26 -4.90 -11.15 19.03
CA GLN A 26 -5.30 -9.79 19.33
C GLN A 26 -4.07 -8.95 19.73
N SER A 27 -4.07 -7.67 19.44
CA SER A 27 -3.10 -6.72 19.98
C SER A 27 -3.77 -5.85 21.02
N VAL A 28 -2.96 -5.45 22.01
CA VAL A 28 -3.44 -4.62 23.12
C VAL A 28 -2.59 -3.36 23.15
N GLU A 29 -3.25 -2.22 23.01
CA GLU A 29 -2.67 -0.91 23.26
C GLU A 29 -3.02 -0.47 24.69
N ILE A 30 -1.99 -0.09 25.44
CA ILE A 30 -2.10 0.34 26.84
C ILE A 30 -1.64 1.79 26.92
N ALA A 31 -2.53 2.69 27.31
CA ALA A 31 -2.20 4.08 27.59
C ALA A 31 -2.53 4.42 29.06
N ALA A 32 -1.59 5.05 29.76
CA ALA A 32 -1.76 5.51 31.13
C ALA A 32 -1.63 7.04 31.20
N TRP A 33 -2.53 7.68 31.94
CA TRP A 33 -2.58 9.14 32.10
C TRP A 33 -2.46 9.52 33.57
N GLY A 34 -1.53 10.43 33.89
CA GLY A 34 -1.42 11.07 35.20
C GLY A 34 -2.21 12.37 35.23
N LEU A 35 -3.14 12.50 36.18
CA LEU A 35 -3.88 13.75 36.43
C LEU A 35 -3.07 14.65 37.37
N ASP A 36 -2.00 15.29 36.88
CA ASP A 36 -1.41 16.42 37.59
C ASP A 36 -1.04 17.56 36.63
N LEU A 37 -1.80 18.66 36.72
CA LEU A 37 -1.90 19.74 35.75
C LEU A 37 -0.71 20.73 35.77
N ALA A 38 0.26 20.56 36.67
CA ALA A 38 1.27 21.61 36.91
C ALA A 38 2.64 21.37 36.28
N ARG A 39 3.11 20.13 36.10
CA ARG A 39 4.43 19.84 35.51
C ARG A 39 4.52 18.40 35.03
N GLN A 40 4.23 18.11 33.77
CA GLN A 40 4.82 16.95 33.11
C GLN A 40 4.67 17.04 31.59
N VAL A 41 5.80 17.01 30.90
CA VAL A 41 5.87 16.47 29.55
C VAL A 41 5.40 15.01 29.71
N ALA A 42 4.14 14.73 29.38
CA ALA A 42 3.61 13.37 29.41
C ALA A 42 4.48 12.54 28.46
N GLN A 43 5.38 11.73 29.02
CA GLN A 43 6.22 10.84 28.25
C GLN A 43 5.34 9.67 27.81
N PHE A 44 4.69 9.86 26.67
CA PHE A 44 3.79 8.89 26.09
C PHE A 44 4.60 7.67 25.62
N ARG A 45 4.70 6.64 26.45
CA ARG A 45 5.21 5.33 26.02
C ARG A 45 4.04 4.48 25.57
N ARG A 46 3.78 4.51 24.26
CA ARG A 46 2.96 3.52 23.57
C ARG A 46 3.76 2.21 23.57
N GLN A 47 3.35 1.23 24.39
CA GLN A 47 3.91 -0.12 24.29
C GLN A 47 2.93 -0.99 23.50
N HIS A 48 3.39 -1.42 22.33
CA HIS A 48 2.68 -2.38 21.49
C HIS A 48 3.10 -3.79 21.92
N LEU A 49 2.16 -4.56 22.46
CA LEU A 49 2.35 -6.00 22.64
C LEU A 49 1.89 -6.67 21.35
N ALA A 50 2.84 -7.14 20.54
CA ALA A 50 2.53 -7.82 19.28
C ALA A 50 1.81 -9.16 19.55
N ALA A 51 0.71 -9.39 18.83
CA ALA A 51 0.00 -10.65 18.65
C ALA A 51 -0.15 -11.54 19.91
N LEU A 52 -0.92 -11.08 20.90
CA LEU A 52 -1.31 -11.89 22.04
C LEU A 52 -2.24 -13.04 21.62
N LEU A 53 -1.97 -14.26 22.09
CA LEU A 53 -2.88 -15.39 21.96
C LEU A 53 -4.17 -15.10 22.77
N PRO A 54 -5.33 -15.68 22.39
CA PRO A 54 -6.52 -15.64 23.24
C PRO A 54 -6.19 -16.09 24.66
N GLY A 55 -6.53 -15.28 25.67
CA GLY A 55 -6.15 -15.58 27.05
C GLY A 55 -6.46 -14.47 28.05
N THR A 56 -6.19 -14.76 29.32
CA THR A 56 -6.26 -13.76 30.40
C THR A 56 -4.88 -13.15 30.60
N TYR A 57 -4.80 -11.84 30.48
CA TYR A 57 -3.56 -11.08 30.68
C TYR A 57 -3.65 -10.26 31.97
N ILE A 58 -2.49 -10.05 32.60
CA ILE A 58 -2.37 -9.21 33.79
C ILE A 58 -1.50 -8.01 33.41
N VAL A 59 -2.06 -6.82 33.54
CA VAL A 59 -1.31 -5.56 33.36
C VAL A 59 -0.88 -5.09 34.74
N TRP A 60 0.43 -4.84 34.89
CA TRP A 60 1.01 -4.25 36.08
C TRP A 60 1.34 -2.79 35.79
N VAL A 61 0.75 -1.88 36.55
CA VAL A 61 1.07 -0.44 36.49
C VAL A 61 1.90 -0.10 37.73
N ASP A 62 3.07 0.50 37.53
CA ASP A 62 3.99 0.89 38.61
C ASP A 62 4.59 2.27 38.33
N GLY A 63 4.96 3.00 39.38
CA GLY A 63 5.68 4.26 39.29
C GLY A 63 7.19 4.01 39.21
N ALA A 64 7.92 4.76 38.37
CA ALA A 64 9.37 4.60 38.25
C ALA A 64 10.10 4.91 39.58
N THR A 65 9.55 5.84 40.36
CA THR A 65 9.98 6.19 41.71
C THR A 65 8.78 6.28 42.65
N ALA A 66 9.05 6.33 43.97
CA ALA A 66 7.98 6.51 44.96
C ALA A 66 7.23 7.85 44.81
N GLY A 67 7.85 8.86 44.20
CA GLY A 67 7.23 10.16 43.93
C GLY A 67 6.29 10.15 42.73
N ASP A 68 6.35 9.12 41.89
CA ASP A 68 5.49 8.96 40.71
C ASP A 68 4.17 8.22 41.04
N ALA A 69 3.95 7.91 42.32
CA ALA A 69 2.71 7.31 42.79
C ALA A 69 1.58 8.36 42.77
N GLY A 70 0.46 8.00 42.16
CA GLY A 70 -0.69 8.90 42.06
C GLY A 70 -1.89 8.23 41.38
N PRO A 71 -3.04 8.92 41.32
CA PRO A 71 -4.18 8.46 40.55
C PRO A 71 -3.82 8.40 39.07
N PHE A 72 -4.31 7.36 38.39
CA PHE A 72 -4.15 7.20 36.95
C PHE A 72 -5.44 6.69 36.31
N GLU A 73 -5.60 7.00 35.03
CA GLU A 73 -6.57 6.35 34.16
C GLU A 73 -5.83 5.38 33.23
N LEU A 74 -6.27 4.12 33.20
CA LEU A 74 -5.77 3.10 32.27
C LEU A 74 -6.81 2.88 31.18
N LYS A 75 -6.46 3.22 29.94
CA LYS A 75 -7.25 2.89 28.76
C LYS A 75 -6.60 1.71 28.04
N VAL A 76 -7.39 0.67 27.81
CA VAL A 76 -6.99 -0.53 27.06
C VAL A 76 -7.81 -0.55 25.78
N THR A 77 -7.13 -0.47 24.64
CA THR A 77 -7.74 -0.71 23.32
C THR A 77 -7.28 -2.07 22.82
N VAL A 78 -8.23 -2.91 22.44
CA VAL A 78 -7.93 -4.19 21.79
C VAL A 78 -8.16 -4.01 20.32
N ASN A 79 -7.12 -4.21 19.51
CA ASN A 79 -7.23 -4.23 18.07
C ASN A 79 -7.10 -5.67 17.58
N THR A 80 -7.77 -6.01 16.50
CA THR A 80 -7.56 -7.30 15.83
C THR A 80 -6.52 -7.05 14.75
N PRO A 81 -5.27 -7.54 14.90
CA PRO A 81 -4.27 -7.39 13.85
C PRO A 81 -4.76 -8.06 12.58
N SER A 82 -4.27 -7.57 11.43
CA SER A 82 -4.39 -8.31 10.19
C SER A 82 -3.79 -9.70 10.38
N TYR A 83 -4.57 -10.76 10.15
CA TYR A 83 -4.14 -12.13 10.44
C TYR A 83 -3.06 -12.64 9.48
N ASN A 84 -2.76 -11.90 8.42
CA ASN A 84 -1.88 -12.31 7.33
C ASN A 84 -0.42 -11.89 7.49
N GLY A 85 0.10 -11.75 8.70
CA GLY A 85 1.49 -11.39 8.97
C GLY A 85 2.54 -12.47 8.76
N SER A 86 2.19 -13.58 8.09
CA SER A 86 3.14 -14.66 7.86
C SER A 86 2.78 -15.45 6.61
N CYS A 87 3.73 -16.24 6.10
CA CYS A 87 3.50 -17.16 4.99
C CYS A 87 2.37 -18.15 5.23
N GLY A 88 2.27 -18.69 6.45
CA GLY A 88 1.24 -19.68 6.80
C GLY A 88 -0.17 -19.09 6.91
N SER A 89 -0.27 -17.77 7.05
CA SER A 89 -1.53 -17.03 7.18
C SER A 89 -1.77 -16.04 6.03
N ALA A 90 -0.97 -16.12 4.96
CA ALA A 90 -1.06 -15.22 3.81
C ALA A 90 -2.49 -15.20 3.25
N ARG A 91 -3.02 -14.00 3.04
CA ARG A 91 -4.40 -13.81 2.60
C ARG A 91 -4.50 -13.87 1.08
N PRO A 92 -5.38 -14.68 0.48
CA PRO A 92 -5.58 -14.65 -0.97
C PRO A 92 -6.05 -13.29 -1.47
N LEU A 93 -5.33 -12.75 -2.45
CA LEU A 93 -5.78 -11.60 -3.23
C LEU A 93 -6.64 -12.13 -4.37
N THR A 94 -7.92 -11.76 -4.38
CA THR A 94 -8.89 -12.24 -5.37
C THR A 94 -9.10 -11.15 -6.41
N PHE A 95 -8.82 -11.49 -7.67
CA PHE A 95 -9.07 -10.62 -8.81
C PHE A 95 -10.45 -10.92 -9.38
N ASP A 96 -11.17 -9.88 -9.78
CA ASP A 96 -12.46 -9.99 -10.43
C ASP A 96 -12.34 -10.30 -11.94
N ALA A 97 -13.46 -10.25 -12.65
CA ALA A 97 -13.49 -10.54 -14.08
C ALA A 97 -12.79 -9.48 -14.95
N ALA A 98 -12.60 -8.25 -14.44
CA ALA A 98 -11.82 -7.21 -15.08
C ALA A 98 -10.31 -7.36 -14.78
N GLY A 99 -9.96 -8.29 -13.89
CA GLY A 99 -8.59 -8.49 -13.44
C GLY A 99 -8.21 -7.57 -12.29
N ASP A 100 -9.17 -6.99 -11.55
CA ASP A 100 -8.89 -6.03 -10.48
C ASP A 100 -9.09 -6.65 -9.10
N ALA A 101 -8.25 -6.25 -8.14
CA ALA A 101 -8.33 -6.64 -6.75
C ALA A 101 -8.22 -5.42 -5.84
N PHE A 102 -9.00 -5.42 -4.76
CA PHE A 102 -8.96 -4.37 -3.73
C PHE A 102 -8.98 -4.98 -2.32
N VAL A 103 -8.09 -4.51 -1.46
CA VAL A 103 -8.05 -4.87 -0.05
C VAL A 103 -7.78 -3.65 0.83
N ARG A 104 -8.53 -3.54 1.93
CA ARG A 104 -8.13 -2.72 3.07
C ARG A 104 -7.27 -3.55 4.00
N GLY A 105 -6.05 -3.08 4.26
CA GLY A 105 -5.08 -3.73 5.14
C GLY A 105 -4.61 -2.80 6.25
N ASP A 106 -3.89 -3.36 7.22
CA ASP A 106 -3.31 -2.62 8.33
C ASP A 106 -2.09 -3.35 8.86
N THR A 107 -0.94 -2.66 8.92
CA THR A 107 0.31 -3.19 9.46
C THR A 107 0.54 -2.86 10.95
N THR A 108 -0.27 -2.00 11.58
CA THR A 108 0.01 -1.39 12.91
C THR A 108 0.22 -2.36 14.07
N TYR A 109 -0.24 -3.61 13.93
CA TYR A 109 -0.18 -4.60 15.01
C TYR A 109 0.39 -5.94 14.57
N VAL A 110 0.99 -5.96 13.39
CA VAL A 110 1.60 -7.14 12.82
C VAL A 110 3.09 -7.12 13.17
N GLY A 111 3.66 -8.29 13.48
CA GLY A 111 5.09 -8.36 13.79
C GLY A 111 5.90 -8.35 12.49
N ASP A 112 7.10 -7.78 12.54
CA ASP A 112 8.06 -7.81 11.44
C ASP A 112 8.51 -9.26 11.16
N SER A 113 8.26 -9.74 9.95
CA SER A 113 8.65 -11.08 9.53
C SER A 113 10.07 -11.17 8.97
N SER A 114 10.81 -10.07 8.81
CA SER A 114 12.12 -9.99 8.16
C SER A 114 13.13 -11.03 8.69
N ALA A 115 13.10 -11.31 9.99
CA ALA A 115 13.95 -12.33 10.64
C ALA A 115 13.62 -13.78 10.24
N THR A 116 12.39 -14.04 9.78
CA THR A 116 11.89 -15.38 9.44
C THR A 116 11.64 -15.59 7.94
N ALA A 117 11.26 -14.53 7.22
CA ALA A 117 10.94 -14.57 5.80
C ALA A 117 11.97 -13.84 4.93
N GLY A 118 13.00 -13.25 5.52
CA GLY A 118 14.04 -12.49 4.82
C GLY A 118 13.62 -11.05 4.51
N THR A 119 14.59 -10.15 4.56
CA THR A 119 14.42 -8.72 4.29
C THR A 119 14.32 -8.45 2.78
N SER A 120 13.33 -7.65 2.39
CA SER A 120 13.24 -7.10 1.03
C SER A 120 14.45 -6.22 0.69
N GLY A 121 14.88 -6.22 -0.57
CA GLY A 121 15.91 -5.29 -1.05
C GLY A 121 15.48 -3.81 -1.06
N CYS A 122 14.20 -3.50 -0.83
CA CYS A 122 13.64 -2.15 -0.91
C CYS A 122 13.48 -1.44 0.44
N ALA A 123 13.71 -2.16 1.52
CA ALA A 123 13.70 -1.54 2.84
C ALA A 123 15.06 -0.89 3.10
N ASP A 124 15.12 0.45 3.06
CA ASP A 124 16.32 1.22 3.43
C ASP A 124 16.68 1.03 4.92
N GLN A 125 15.69 0.71 5.75
CA GLN A 125 15.83 0.42 7.17
C GLN A 125 15.25 -0.96 7.46
N ILE A 126 16.11 -1.86 7.91
CA ILE A 126 15.90 -3.32 7.85
C ILE A 126 14.87 -3.84 8.90
N GLN A 127 14.33 -3.02 9.82
CA GLN A 127 13.98 -3.56 11.16
C GLN A 127 12.81 -2.96 11.96
N ASN A 128 11.89 -2.13 11.44
CA ASN A 128 10.93 -1.46 12.36
C ASN A 128 9.47 -1.39 11.88
N GLY A 129 9.04 -2.30 11.02
CA GLY A 129 7.70 -2.28 10.45
C GLY A 129 6.93 -3.58 10.62
N GLY A 130 5.63 -3.51 10.87
CA GLY A 130 4.77 -4.68 10.68
C GLY A 130 4.58 -4.94 9.18
N ASP A 131 4.48 -6.20 8.79
CA ASP A 131 4.28 -6.60 7.41
C ASP A 131 3.13 -7.58 7.26
N VAL A 132 2.46 -7.52 6.11
CA VAL A 132 1.34 -8.42 5.78
C VAL A 132 1.55 -9.06 4.42
N VAL A 133 1.07 -10.29 4.29
CA VAL A 133 1.31 -11.16 3.15
C VAL A 133 0.02 -11.45 2.42
N TYR A 134 0.07 -11.36 1.10
CA TYR A 134 -0.99 -11.79 0.21
C TYR A 134 -0.49 -12.88 -0.72
N THR A 135 -1.35 -13.86 -1.03
CA THR A 135 -1.06 -14.81 -2.11
C THR A 135 -1.70 -14.32 -3.41
N VAL A 136 -0.91 -14.26 -4.48
CA VAL A 136 -1.33 -13.89 -5.82
C VAL A 136 -1.29 -15.16 -6.67
N THR A 137 -2.42 -15.56 -7.25
CA THR A 137 -2.49 -16.75 -8.12
C THR A 137 -2.69 -16.32 -9.56
N VAL A 138 -1.68 -16.59 -10.40
CA VAL A 138 -1.76 -16.38 -11.84
C VAL A 138 -2.35 -17.64 -12.48
N PRO A 139 -3.48 -17.54 -13.21
CA PRO A 139 -4.17 -18.70 -13.75
C PRO A 139 -3.34 -19.40 -14.85
N PRO A 140 -3.62 -20.68 -15.15
CA PRO A 140 -3.01 -21.37 -16.29
C PRO A 140 -3.24 -20.62 -17.61
N GLY A 141 -2.20 -20.48 -18.43
CA GLY A 141 -2.29 -19.74 -19.68
C GLY A 141 -0.98 -19.04 -20.04
N PRO A 142 -1.02 -18.03 -20.94
CA PRO A 142 0.12 -17.17 -21.20
C PRO A 142 0.45 -16.30 -19.98
N PRO A 143 1.70 -15.81 -19.86
CA PRO A 143 2.10 -14.94 -18.77
C PRO A 143 1.20 -13.71 -18.65
N GLN A 144 0.84 -13.35 -17.43
CA GLN A 144 0.02 -12.16 -17.14
C GLN A 144 0.90 -11.02 -16.67
N GLN A 145 0.53 -9.79 -17.02
CA GLN A 145 1.06 -8.62 -16.34
C GLN A 145 0.30 -8.46 -15.02
N VAL A 146 1.03 -8.23 -13.94
CA VAL A 146 0.45 -7.87 -12.64
C VAL A 146 1.00 -6.55 -12.17
N SER A 147 0.18 -5.70 -11.59
CA SER A 147 0.61 -4.45 -10.94
C SER A 147 -0.06 -4.30 -9.58
N PHE A 148 0.62 -3.64 -8.65
CA PHE A 148 0.16 -3.42 -7.29
C PHE A 148 0.43 -1.99 -6.86
N VAL A 149 -0.53 -1.39 -6.16
CA VAL A 149 -0.47 -0.05 -5.57
C VAL A 149 -0.82 -0.20 -4.10
N VAL A 150 0.00 0.33 -3.21
CA VAL A 150 -0.37 0.50 -1.80
C VAL A 150 -0.43 1.98 -1.46
N GLU A 151 -1.58 2.41 -0.97
CA GLU A 151 -1.81 3.75 -0.47
C GLU A 151 -2.12 3.72 1.02
N PRO A 152 -1.37 4.43 1.87
CA PRO A 152 -1.73 4.68 3.24
C PRO A 152 -3.13 5.29 3.32
N ALA A 153 -3.94 4.82 4.26
CA ALA A 153 -5.22 5.43 4.55
C ALA A 153 -5.04 6.88 5.04
N LEU A 154 -6.10 7.68 5.01
CA LEU A 154 -6.11 8.98 5.69
C LEU A 154 -5.65 8.80 7.14
N ASP A 155 -4.73 9.66 7.58
CA ASP A 155 -4.08 9.64 8.91
C ASP A 155 -3.17 8.43 9.20
N SER A 156 -2.95 7.54 8.23
CA SER A 156 -1.97 6.49 8.33
C SER A 156 -0.55 7.06 8.28
N TRP A 157 0.33 6.48 9.09
CA TRP A 157 1.75 6.80 9.07
C TRP A 157 2.52 5.85 8.17
N LEU A 158 1.86 4.88 7.53
CA LEU A 158 2.49 3.83 6.75
C LEU A 158 3.44 4.39 5.69
N PHE A 159 4.67 3.89 5.68
CA PHE A 159 5.62 4.10 4.58
C PHE A 159 5.72 2.78 3.81
N PRO A 160 4.89 2.56 2.79
CA PRO A 160 4.72 1.24 2.21
C PRO A 160 5.96 0.80 1.43
N VAL A 161 6.35 -0.45 1.66
CA VAL A 161 7.31 -1.19 0.85
C VAL A 161 6.59 -2.41 0.29
N LEU A 162 6.67 -2.62 -1.02
CA LEU A 162 6.14 -3.77 -1.70
C LEU A 162 7.26 -4.71 -2.12
N SER A 163 7.08 -6.00 -1.83
CA SER A 163 7.98 -7.06 -2.29
C SER A 163 7.14 -8.20 -2.87
N LEU A 164 7.19 -8.35 -4.19
CA LEU A 164 6.56 -9.46 -4.91
C LEU A 164 7.58 -10.58 -5.07
N ARG A 165 7.24 -11.76 -4.56
CA ARG A 165 8.16 -12.89 -4.45
C ARG A 165 7.62 -14.17 -5.09
N SER A 166 8.51 -14.97 -5.66
CA SER A 166 8.20 -16.30 -6.21
C SER A 166 8.07 -17.38 -5.12
N ALA A 167 8.72 -17.16 -3.97
CA ALA A 167 8.56 -17.93 -2.75
C ALA A 167 8.21 -16.99 -1.60
N CYS A 168 7.50 -17.48 -0.58
CA CYS A 168 7.08 -16.59 0.49
C CYS A 168 8.26 -16.03 1.30
N ALA A 169 9.16 -16.91 1.73
CA ALA A 169 10.41 -16.55 2.36
C ALA A 169 11.53 -16.44 1.31
N LEU A 170 12.37 -15.42 1.44
CA LEU A 170 13.57 -15.26 0.62
C LEU A 170 14.63 -16.25 1.09
N SER A 171 14.90 -17.25 0.25
CA SER A 171 16.05 -18.14 0.37
C SER A 171 17.22 -17.66 -0.48
N THR A 172 16.93 -16.92 -1.55
CA THR A 172 17.89 -16.27 -2.44
C THR A 172 17.40 -14.88 -2.86
N PRO A 173 18.30 -13.97 -3.26
CA PRO A 173 17.88 -12.66 -3.79
C PRO A 173 16.95 -12.74 -5.01
N SER A 174 17.07 -13.79 -5.84
CA SER A 174 16.20 -14.00 -7.00
C SER A 174 14.76 -14.42 -6.65
N ASP A 175 14.49 -14.73 -5.38
CA ASP A 175 13.12 -15.01 -4.94
C ASP A 175 12.28 -13.74 -4.91
N GLU A 176 12.90 -12.56 -4.75
CA GLU A 176 12.27 -11.25 -4.91
C GLU A 176 12.23 -10.87 -6.38
N LEU A 177 11.04 -10.91 -6.97
CA LEU A 177 10.83 -10.64 -8.39
C LEU A 177 10.76 -9.15 -8.67
N ILE A 178 9.99 -8.44 -7.84
CA ILE A 178 9.91 -6.99 -7.87
C ILE A 178 9.90 -6.47 -6.46
N CYS A 179 10.47 -5.29 -6.37
CA CYS A 179 10.68 -4.55 -5.18
C CYS A 179 10.26 -3.11 -5.49
N GLY A 180 9.35 -2.56 -4.67
CA GLY A 180 8.80 -1.22 -4.86
C GLY A 180 8.70 -0.48 -3.54
N SER A 181 9.56 0.51 -3.32
CA SER A 181 9.44 1.42 -2.18
C SER A 181 8.97 2.81 -2.62
N GLN A 182 8.58 3.61 -1.64
CA GLN A 182 8.16 5.01 -1.81
C GLN A 182 9.10 5.81 -2.71
N VAL A 183 8.53 6.59 -3.63
CA VAL A 183 9.32 7.40 -4.56
C VAL A 183 9.75 8.74 -3.97
N HIS A 184 9.05 9.33 -2.97
CA HIS A 184 9.41 10.65 -2.40
C HIS A 184 8.85 10.92 -0.99
N TYR A 185 9.68 11.51 -0.11
CA TYR A 185 9.34 11.82 1.30
C TYR A 185 8.38 13.00 1.53
N ALA A 186 8.08 13.81 0.50
CA ALA A 186 7.62 15.19 0.74
C ALA A 186 6.11 15.39 0.99
N LEU A 187 5.20 14.44 0.67
CA LEU A 187 3.76 14.77 0.58
C LEU A 187 2.73 13.83 1.23
N ARG A 188 3.10 12.94 2.16
CA ARG A 188 2.19 12.03 2.91
C ARG A 188 1.25 11.11 2.07
N GLN A 189 1.12 11.32 0.76
CA GLN A 189 0.50 10.40 -0.20
C GLN A 189 1.61 9.51 -0.72
N LYS A 190 1.99 8.52 0.09
CA LYS A 190 3.10 7.62 -0.22
C LYS A 190 2.55 6.42 -0.95
N VAL A 191 3.05 6.11 -2.13
CA VAL A 191 2.56 4.98 -2.88
C VAL A 191 3.67 3.96 -3.06
N GLY A 192 3.46 2.74 -2.57
CA GLY A 192 4.32 1.60 -2.90
C GLY A 192 3.82 1.00 -4.20
N ILE A 193 4.70 0.79 -5.18
CA ILE A 193 4.28 0.30 -6.49
C ILE A 193 5.19 -0.81 -7.02
N ALA A 194 4.59 -1.91 -7.46
CA ALA A 194 5.30 -3.08 -7.98
C ALA A 194 4.58 -3.62 -9.22
N SER A 195 5.30 -4.05 -10.26
CA SER A 195 4.68 -4.71 -11.40
C SER A 195 5.60 -5.68 -12.13
N ALA A 196 5.04 -6.79 -12.61
CA ALA A 196 5.73 -7.93 -13.17
C ALA A 196 5.02 -8.48 -14.40
N ARG A 197 5.75 -9.28 -15.18
CA ARG A 197 5.16 -10.30 -16.05
C ARG A 197 5.40 -11.67 -15.43
N LEU A 198 4.33 -12.37 -15.06
CA LEU A 198 4.40 -13.61 -14.31
C LEU A 198 3.88 -14.78 -15.14
N GLU A 199 4.61 -15.90 -15.08
CA GLU A 199 4.12 -17.20 -15.52
C GLU A 199 2.99 -17.68 -14.59
N PRO A 200 2.12 -18.62 -15.05
CA PRO A 200 1.14 -19.26 -14.18
C PRO A 200 1.76 -19.84 -12.91
N GLY A 201 1.14 -19.61 -11.76
CA GLY A 201 1.67 -20.04 -10.48
C GLY A 201 1.14 -19.24 -9.30
N THR A 202 1.68 -19.53 -8.11
CA THR A 202 1.37 -18.80 -6.87
C THR A 202 2.59 -17.99 -6.45
N TYR A 203 2.35 -16.72 -6.14
CA TYR A 203 3.34 -15.74 -5.73
C TYR A 203 2.90 -15.11 -4.41
N TYR A 204 3.82 -14.41 -3.76
CA TYR A 204 3.59 -13.77 -2.47
C TYR A 204 3.88 -12.27 -2.58
N LEU A 205 2.87 -11.46 -2.31
CA LEU A 205 3.01 -10.01 -2.23
C LEU A 205 3.09 -9.62 -0.75
N TRP A 206 4.24 -9.09 -0.35
CA TRP A 206 4.45 -8.48 0.95
C TRP A 206 4.14 -7.00 0.87
N VAL A 207 3.32 -6.52 1.80
CA VAL A 207 3.15 -5.10 2.11
C VAL A 207 3.82 -4.88 3.46
N ASP A 208 4.98 -4.26 3.42
CA ASP A 208 5.85 -3.98 4.54
C ASP A 208 5.88 -2.46 4.83
N SER A 209 6.47 -2.07 5.94
CA SER A 209 6.62 -0.69 6.39
C SER A 209 8.08 -0.28 6.62
N ASP A 210 8.51 0.80 5.95
CA ASP A 210 9.80 1.44 6.20
C ASP A 210 9.72 2.36 7.44
N ASN A 211 9.81 1.74 8.62
CA ASN A 211 9.81 2.33 9.98
C ASN A 211 8.47 2.83 10.53
N TRP A 212 7.42 2.90 9.71
CA TRP A 212 6.13 3.41 10.14
C TRP A 212 5.03 2.51 9.60
N ASP A 213 4.25 1.98 10.51
CA ASP A 213 3.12 1.10 10.28
C ASP A 213 1.82 1.90 10.14
N GLY A 214 0.77 1.25 9.65
CA GLY A 214 -0.51 1.91 9.46
C GLY A 214 -1.50 1.17 8.58
N ALA A 215 -2.74 1.67 8.63
CA ALA A 215 -3.80 1.26 7.72
C ALA A 215 -3.49 1.67 6.28
N PHE A 216 -3.92 0.86 5.32
CA PHE A 216 -3.69 1.08 3.90
C PHE A 216 -4.77 0.47 3.02
N HIS A 217 -4.71 0.86 1.76
CA HIS A 217 -5.49 0.34 0.67
C HIS A 217 -4.52 -0.27 -0.35
N LEU A 218 -4.68 -1.58 -0.62
CA LEU A 218 -3.96 -2.31 -1.65
C LEU A 218 -4.86 -2.51 -2.87
N TYR A 219 -4.35 -2.12 -4.02
CA TYR A 219 -4.95 -2.34 -5.32
C TYR A 219 -4.04 -3.26 -6.12
N GLY A 220 -4.62 -4.21 -6.83
CA GLY A 220 -3.92 -5.08 -7.74
C GLY A 220 -4.65 -5.12 -9.08
N HIS A 221 -3.90 -5.16 -10.17
CA HIS A 221 -4.42 -5.52 -11.49
C HIS A 221 -3.66 -6.74 -12.03
N MET A 222 -4.37 -7.64 -12.72
CA MET A 222 -3.82 -8.79 -13.42
C MET A 222 -4.50 -8.90 -14.79
N GLY A 223 -3.71 -8.81 -15.85
CA GLY A 223 -4.26 -8.90 -17.19
C GLY A 223 -3.22 -8.85 -18.31
N ALA A 224 -3.75 -8.67 -19.53
CA ALA A 224 -2.91 -8.37 -20.68
C ALA A 224 -2.24 -6.99 -20.51
N PRO A 225 -1.09 -6.77 -21.17
CA PRO A 225 -0.51 -5.44 -21.22
C PRO A 225 -1.51 -4.42 -21.76
N ASN A 226 -1.62 -3.29 -21.06
CA ASN A 226 -2.44 -2.18 -21.49
C ASN A 226 -1.70 -1.27 -22.46
N ASP A 227 -1.07 -1.84 -23.49
CA ASP A 227 -0.22 -1.16 -24.45
C ASP A 227 -0.96 -0.66 -25.70
N THR A 228 -2.25 -0.96 -25.85
CA THR A 228 -3.09 -0.49 -26.96
C THR A 228 -4.45 0.03 -26.49
N CYS A 229 -5.16 0.78 -27.35
CA CYS A 229 -6.55 1.17 -27.09
C CYS A 229 -7.49 -0.02 -26.85
N ALA A 230 -7.25 -1.15 -27.51
CA ALA A 230 -8.07 -2.34 -27.39
C ALA A 230 -7.85 -3.06 -26.05
N THR A 231 -6.69 -2.84 -25.43
CA THR A 231 -6.30 -3.38 -24.13
C THR A 231 -6.19 -2.29 -23.06
N ALA A 232 -6.76 -1.11 -23.33
CA ALA A 232 -6.64 0.04 -22.43
C ALA A 232 -7.17 -0.33 -21.03
N HIS A 233 -6.35 -0.07 -20.02
CA HIS A 233 -6.71 -0.41 -18.65
C HIS A 233 -7.77 0.58 -18.13
N PRO A 234 -8.93 0.12 -17.66
CA PRO A 234 -9.95 0.99 -17.14
C PRO A 234 -9.46 1.70 -15.88
N VAL A 235 -9.66 3.01 -15.81
CA VAL A 235 -9.39 3.85 -14.64
C VAL A 235 -10.71 4.43 -14.19
N SER A 236 -11.02 4.28 -12.91
CA SER A 236 -12.18 4.94 -12.31
C SER A 236 -11.79 6.29 -11.71
N LEU A 237 -12.80 7.07 -11.30
CA LEU A 237 -12.55 8.25 -10.49
C LEU A 237 -11.80 7.90 -9.21
N ALA A 238 -10.74 8.67 -8.94
CA ALA A 238 -10.02 8.57 -7.69
C ALA A 238 -10.97 8.84 -6.52
N SER A 239 -11.05 7.88 -5.59
CA SER A 239 -11.77 7.99 -4.33
C SER A 239 -10.96 7.31 -3.23
N ASP A 240 -11.38 7.48 -1.98
CA ASP A 240 -10.83 6.71 -0.85
C ASP A 240 -10.91 5.18 -1.08
N ALA A 241 -11.74 4.72 -2.03
CA ALA A 241 -11.94 3.30 -2.35
C ALA A 241 -11.30 2.84 -3.68
N GLN A 242 -10.82 3.75 -4.51
CA GLN A 242 -10.10 3.46 -5.76
C GLN A 242 -9.21 4.64 -6.10
N PRO A 243 -7.92 4.59 -5.80
CA PRO A 243 -6.98 5.61 -6.11
C PRO A 243 -6.14 5.15 -7.29
N ALA A 244 -4.94 5.70 -7.40
CA ALA A 244 -4.20 5.69 -8.63
C ALA A 244 -3.91 4.30 -9.18
N VAL A 245 -3.84 4.19 -10.50
CA VAL A 245 -3.38 2.97 -11.14
C VAL A 245 -1.86 2.97 -11.22
N ALA A 246 -1.26 1.89 -10.70
CA ALA A 246 0.13 1.54 -10.91
C ALA A 246 0.36 1.19 -12.37
N THR A 247 1.37 1.78 -12.97
CA THR A 247 1.81 1.37 -14.29
C THR A 247 3.28 1.07 -14.36
N THR A 248 3.60 0.05 -15.13
CA THR A 248 4.95 -0.25 -15.56
C THR A 248 4.97 -0.40 -17.06
N ASN A 249 6.14 -0.25 -17.62
CA ASN A 249 6.43 -0.58 -18.99
C ASN A 249 6.80 -2.06 -19.23
N VAL A 250 6.86 -2.89 -18.19
CA VAL A 250 7.19 -4.32 -18.33
C VAL A 250 6.22 -5.03 -19.27
N GLY A 251 6.75 -5.53 -20.38
CA GLY A 251 5.98 -6.30 -21.36
C GLY A 251 5.16 -5.47 -22.35
N MET A 252 5.17 -4.15 -22.22
CA MET A 252 4.54 -3.23 -23.17
C MET A 252 5.41 -3.05 -24.41
N MET A 253 4.77 -2.74 -25.53
CA MET A 253 5.45 -2.35 -26.76
C MET A 253 5.38 -0.83 -26.96
N ASN A 254 6.34 -0.29 -27.70
CA ASN A 254 6.32 1.10 -28.13
C ASN A 254 5.39 1.24 -29.34
N ASP A 255 4.09 1.13 -29.10
CA ASP A 255 3.11 1.21 -30.18
C ASP A 255 2.79 2.67 -30.57
N TYR A 256 3.04 3.66 -29.69
CA TYR A 256 2.69 5.07 -29.88
C TYR A 256 3.89 6.02 -30.08
N GLY A 257 5.11 5.51 -30.13
CA GLY A 257 6.32 6.29 -30.38
C GLY A 257 6.70 6.40 -31.86
N PRO A 258 7.60 7.33 -32.22
CA PRO A 258 8.03 7.54 -33.59
C PRO A 258 8.68 6.28 -34.18
N GLY A 259 8.11 5.73 -35.25
CA GLY A 259 8.65 4.57 -35.97
C GLY A 259 8.01 3.21 -35.62
N SER A 260 6.96 3.17 -34.79
CA SER A 260 6.13 1.98 -34.69
C SER A 260 5.48 1.67 -36.06
N ALA A 261 5.27 0.38 -36.37
CA ALA A 261 4.64 -0.05 -37.62
C ALA A 261 3.12 0.27 -37.66
N THR A 262 2.58 0.74 -36.55
CA THR A 262 1.18 1.13 -36.35
C THR A 262 1.04 2.67 -36.45
N PRO A 263 -0.16 3.21 -36.77
CA PRO A 263 -0.34 4.61 -37.13
C PRO A 263 -0.13 5.64 -35.98
N TYR A 264 0.42 5.24 -34.84
CA TYR A 264 0.40 6.02 -33.61
C TYR A 264 1.68 6.83 -33.34
N GLY A 265 2.73 6.64 -34.14
CA GLY A 265 4.00 7.34 -33.99
C GLY A 265 4.02 8.76 -34.55
N GLY A 266 3.95 9.78 -33.69
CA GLY A 266 4.33 11.15 -34.09
C GLY A 266 3.88 12.29 -33.17
N THR A 267 2.72 12.15 -32.52
CA THR A 267 2.12 13.26 -31.75
C THR A 267 2.15 13.02 -30.24
N CYS A 268 2.07 11.75 -29.81
CA CYS A 268 2.09 11.38 -28.39
C CYS A 268 3.48 10.98 -27.86
N GLY A 269 4.35 10.49 -28.73
CA GLY A 269 5.69 10.08 -28.35
C GLY A 269 6.61 11.28 -28.11
N ASN A 270 7.51 11.16 -27.13
CA ASN A 270 8.62 12.11 -27.00
C ASN A 270 9.49 12.07 -28.26
N ALA A 271 10.11 13.21 -28.56
CA ALA A 271 10.86 13.50 -29.79
C ALA A 271 11.97 12.47 -30.14
N GLY A 272 11.58 11.31 -30.66
CA GLY A 272 12.47 10.29 -31.24
C GLY A 272 12.99 9.21 -30.28
N GLN A 273 12.45 9.04 -29.07
CA GLN A 273 12.85 7.95 -28.18
C GLN A 273 11.86 6.78 -28.25
N ALA A 274 12.38 5.56 -28.30
CA ALA A 274 11.59 4.33 -28.27
C ALA A 274 11.09 4.03 -26.84
N SER A 275 10.24 4.90 -26.32
CA SER A 275 9.56 4.72 -25.05
C SER A 275 8.42 3.71 -25.19
N VAL A 276 8.18 2.95 -24.15
CA VAL A 276 7.08 2.00 -24.07
C VAL A 276 5.89 2.73 -23.44
N ASP A 277 4.72 2.58 -24.04
CA ASP A 277 3.55 3.40 -23.70
C ASP A 277 2.45 2.54 -23.07
N SER A 278 1.77 3.11 -22.08
CA SER A 278 0.63 2.48 -21.41
C SER A 278 -0.64 3.28 -21.67
N VAL A 279 -1.72 2.60 -22.02
CA VAL A 279 -3.01 3.16 -22.40
C VAL A 279 -4.04 2.90 -21.30
N TYR A 280 -4.78 3.94 -20.95
CA TYR A 280 -5.83 3.92 -19.94
C TYR A 280 -7.14 4.41 -20.52
N ALA A 281 -8.25 3.93 -19.98
CA ALA A 281 -9.59 4.34 -20.36
C ALA A 281 -10.38 4.81 -19.14
N PHE A 282 -10.92 6.03 -19.16
CA PHE A 282 -11.76 6.58 -18.09
C PHE A 282 -13.16 6.85 -18.61
N THR A 283 -14.15 6.16 -18.06
CA THR A 283 -15.55 6.48 -18.31
C THR A 283 -16.02 7.52 -17.30
N ALA A 284 -16.38 8.71 -17.76
CA ALA A 284 -16.74 9.81 -16.88
C ALA A 284 -18.08 9.52 -16.18
N PRO A 285 -18.14 9.51 -14.84
CA PRO A 285 -19.37 9.22 -14.13
C PRO A 285 -20.32 10.42 -14.06
N ALA A 286 -19.87 11.60 -14.46
CA ALA A 286 -20.68 12.82 -14.56
C ALA A 286 -20.08 13.76 -15.62
N THR A 287 -20.92 14.64 -16.18
CA THR A 287 -20.42 15.72 -17.05
C THR A 287 -19.68 16.76 -16.21
N GLY A 288 -18.45 17.11 -16.58
CA GLY A 288 -17.65 18.05 -15.80
C GLY A 288 -16.20 18.20 -16.25
N LYS A 289 -15.40 18.86 -15.42
CA LYS A 289 -13.94 18.97 -15.60
C LYS A 289 -13.24 17.97 -14.71
N TYR A 290 -12.22 17.35 -15.27
CA TYR A 290 -11.39 16.36 -14.61
C TYR A 290 -9.92 16.70 -14.76
N TYR A 291 -9.10 16.23 -13.84
CA TYR A 291 -7.66 16.44 -13.83
C TYR A 291 -6.88 15.12 -13.64
N THR A 292 -5.74 15.00 -14.33
CA THR A 292 -4.77 13.91 -14.14
C THR A 292 -3.52 14.39 -13.41
N ASN A 293 -3.07 13.65 -12.40
CA ASN A 293 -1.94 14.04 -11.53
C ASN A 293 -0.53 13.85 -12.13
N SER A 294 -0.40 13.31 -13.34
CA SER A 294 0.89 13.03 -13.96
C SER A 294 1.15 13.95 -15.15
N ASN A 295 2.32 14.57 -15.18
CA ASN A 295 2.81 15.37 -16.30
C ASN A 295 3.27 14.53 -17.50
N ALA A 296 3.39 13.21 -17.32
CA ALA A 296 3.69 12.26 -18.37
C ALA A 296 2.44 11.67 -19.02
N THR A 297 1.25 12.01 -18.52
CA THR A 297 0.00 11.63 -19.15
C THR A 297 -0.30 12.55 -20.32
N LYS A 298 -0.73 11.95 -21.44
CA LYS A 298 -1.30 12.62 -22.60
C LYS A 298 -2.73 12.16 -22.81
N LEU A 299 -3.64 13.08 -23.10
CA LEU A 299 -5.04 12.75 -23.42
C LEU A 299 -5.17 12.46 -24.93
N LEU A 300 -5.78 11.32 -25.28
CA LEU A 300 -6.12 10.92 -26.66
C LEU A 300 -7.58 11.23 -27.03
N GLY A 301 -8.37 11.76 -26.10
CA GLY A 301 -9.80 12.03 -26.30
C GLY A 301 -10.65 10.76 -26.28
N GLU A 302 -11.79 10.77 -26.96
CA GLU A 302 -12.78 9.68 -26.91
C GLU A 302 -12.52 8.55 -27.90
N THR A 303 -11.73 8.82 -28.94
CA THR A 303 -11.49 7.88 -30.04
C THR A 303 -10.16 7.14 -29.94
N CYS A 304 -9.38 7.43 -28.89
CA CYS A 304 -8.02 6.91 -28.73
C CYS A 304 -7.13 7.20 -29.95
N ASP A 305 -7.34 8.36 -30.59
CA ASP A 305 -6.63 8.78 -31.79
C ASP A 305 -5.36 9.57 -31.41
N PRO A 306 -4.16 9.10 -31.79
CA PRO A 306 -2.89 9.79 -31.65
C PRO A 306 -2.90 11.24 -32.14
N ALA A 307 -3.66 11.54 -33.18
CA ALA A 307 -3.72 12.89 -33.71
C ALA A 307 -4.33 13.88 -32.70
N LEU A 308 -5.09 13.39 -31.72
CA LEU A 308 -5.74 14.18 -30.69
C LEU A 308 -4.89 14.35 -29.42
N CYS A 309 -3.62 13.93 -29.45
CA CYS A 309 -2.75 13.98 -28.28
C CYS A 309 -2.59 15.40 -27.74
N THR A 310 -3.03 15.62 -26.51
CA THR A 310 -2.78 16.89 -25.81
C THR A 310 -2.09 16.65 -24.48
N ALA A 311 -1.15 17.54 -24.12
CA ALA A 311 -0.46 17.54 -22.84
C ALA A 311 -1.27 18.20 -21.72
N ASN A 312 -2.60 18.23 -21.86
CA ASN A 312 -3.47 18.90 -20.92
C ASN A 312 -3.79 17.97 -19.76
N SER A 313 -3.37 18.37 -18.56
CA SER A 313 -3.72 17.67 -17.34
C SER A 313 -5.16 17.92 -16.90
N VAL A 314 -5.86 18.90 -17.47
CA VAL A 314 -7.29 19.17 -17.23
C VAL A 314 -8.07 18.96 -18.53
N PHE A 315 -9.20 18.26 -18.46
CA PHE A 315 -10.07 18.00 -19.61
C PHE A 315 -11.55 18.10 -19.24
N GLU A 316 -12.38 18.44 -20.22
CA GLU A 316 -13.84 18.39 -20.11
C GLU A 316 -14.31 17.01 -20.55
N ALA A 317 -15.22 16.42 -19.78
CA ALA A 317 -15.78 15.12 -20.06
C ALA A 317 -17.31 15.13 -19.93
N VAL A 318 -17.94 14.29 -20.74
CA VAL A 318 -19.39 14.07 -20.77
C VAL A 318 -19.70 12.76 -20.05
N GLU A 319 -20.76 12.75 -19.25
CA GLU A 319 -21.20 11.56 -18.53
C GLU A 319 -21.39 10.35 -19.47
N GLY A 320 -20.85 9.21 -19.07
CA GLY A 320 -20.90 7.95 -19.82
C GLY A 320 -19.93 7.85 -20.99
N HIS A 321 -19.26 8.94 -21.39
CA HIS A 321 -18.23 8.89 -22.42
C HIS A 321 -16.91 8.37 -21.85
N THR A 322 -16.15 7.66 -22.69
CA THR A 322 -14.86 7.08 -22.33
C THR A 322 -13.73 7.89 -22.96
N TYR A 323 -12.76 8.29 -22.14
CA TYR A 323 -11.60 9.08 -22.51
C TYR A 323 -10.33 8.25 -22.34
N TYR A 324 -9.44 8.33 -23.32
CA TYR A 324 -8.22 7.54 -23.34
C TYR A 324 -7.01 8.38 -23.00
N PHE A 325 -6.08 7.80 -22.23
CA PHE A 325 -4.81 8.44 -21.90
C PHE A 325 -3.66 7.55 -22.28
N VAL A 326 -2.56 8.15 -22.70
CA VAL A 326 -1.27 7.50 -22.79
C VAL A 326 -0.39 8.02 -21.68
N LEU A 327 0.15 7.12 -20.86
CA LEU A 327 1.16 7.44 -19.89
C LEU A 327 2.51 6.99 -20.42
N TYR A 328 3.35 8.01 -20.67
CA TYR A 328 4.69 7.85 -21.20
C TYR A 328 5.67 7.41 -20.11
N HIS A 329 6.52 6.43 -20.43
CA HIS A 329 7.62 5.95 -19.59
C HIS A 329 8.98 6.33 -20.21
N PRO A 330 9.76 7.25 -19.60
CA PRO A 330 11.09 7.59 -20.10
C PRO A 330 12.06 6.42 -19.96
N GLU A 331 12.76 6.14 -21.06
CA GLU A 331 13.92 5.25 -21.19
C GLU A 331 13.70 3.74 -20.89
N TYR A 332 14.19 2.93 -21.83
CA TYR A 332 14.31 1.49 -21.71
C TYR A 332 15.38 1.16 -20.65
N GLY A 333 14.99 0.94 -19.39
CA GLY A 333 15.92 0.46 -18.36
C GLY A 333 15.65 0.99 -16.95
N ALA A 334 14.94 2.10 -16.81
CA ALA A 334 14.37 2.46 -15.51
C ALA A 334 12.98 1.81 -15.45
N SER A 335 12.80 0.83 -14.57
CA SER A 335 11.48 0.34 -14.17
C SER A 335 10.78 1.42 -13.33
N GLU A 336 10.70 2.63 -13.87
CA GLU A 336 10.01 3.75 -13.24
C GLU A 336 8.54 3.40 -13.23
N THR A 337 8.06 3.05 -12.05
CA THR A 337 6.66 2.81 -11.86
C THR A 337 5.99 4.17 -11.71
N ARG A 338 5.03 4.45 -12.60
CA ARG A 338 4.31 5.73 -12.61
C ARG A 338 2.90 5.57 -12.08
N GLU A 339 2.35 6.69 -11.66
CA GLU A 339 1.04 6.78 -11.03
C GLU A 339 0.10 7.60 -11.92
N LEU A 340 -1.10 7.08 -12.17
CA LEU A 340 -2.17 7.82 -12.84
C LEU A 340 -3.42 7.91 -11.96
N ARG A 341 -3.82 9.13 -11.61
CA ARG A 341 -5.13 9.45 -11.02
C ARG A 341 -5.97 10.26 -11.99
N VAL A 342 -7.29 10.08 -11.94
CA VAL A 342 -8.29 10.98 -12.53
C VAL A 342 -9.17 11.50 -11.40
N MET A 343 -9.25 12.83 -11.24
CA MET A 343 -9.98 13.50 -10.16
C MET A 343 -10.94 14.56 -10.72
N PRO A 344 -12.07 14.88 -10.06
CA PRO A 344 -12.88 16.05 -10.39
C PRO A 344 -12.09 17.36 -10.25
N TYR A 345 -12.42 18.39 -11.04
CA TYR A 345 -11.80 19.71 -11.00
C TYR A 345 -12.83 20.84 -10.78
N PRO A 346 -12.55 21.87 -9.97
CA PRO A 346 -11.35 22.01 -9.12
C PRO A 346 -11.40 21.06 -7.91
N TRP A 347 -10.26 20.47 -7.59
CA TRP A 347 -10.05 19.64 -6.40
C TRP A 347 -9.97 20.49 -5.13
#